data_AF-A0A7W1AQK7-F1
#
_entry.id   AF-A0A7W1AQK7-F1
#
_cell.length_a   1.000
_cell.length_b   1.000
_cell.length_c   1.000
_cell.angle_alpha   90.00
_cell.angle_beta   90.00
_cell.angle_gamma   90.00
#
_symmetry.space_group_name_H-M   'P 1'
#
loop_
_entity.id
_entity.type
_entity.pdbx_description
1 polymer ?
#
loop_
_entity_poly.entity_id
_entity_poly.type
_entity_poly.pdbx_seq_one_letter_code
_entity_poly.pdbx_strand_id
1 'polypeptide(L)' 'MRPCHFASGAPRNSLLSPLRLTQIKLAGFKSFVDPTTIATPGQLVGIVGPNGCGKSNVIDAVRWVLGESKASA' A
#
# COMPACT_ATOMS: atom_id res chain seq x y z
N MET A 1 -3.23 1.54 49.72
CA MET A 1 -3.86 1.00 48.49
C MET A 1 -3.46 1.92 47.34
N ARG A 2 -3.08 1.33 46.20
CA ARG A 2 -2.19 1.90 45.18
C ARG A 2 -2.74 3.17 44.50
N PRO A 3 -1.85 4.06 44.01
CA PRO A 3 -2.18 5.40 43.55
C PRO A 3 -2.76 5.40 42.14
N CYS A 4 -3.77 6.24 41.93
CA CYS A 4 -4.26 6.63 40.61
C CYS A 4 -3.20 7.52 39.92
N HIS A 5 -2.27 6.90 39.20
CA HIS A 5 -1.36 7.61 38.29
C HIS A 5 -1.01 6.70 37.11
N PHE A 6 -1.94 6.54 36.17
CA PHE A 6 -1.62 6.07 34.83
C PHE A 6 -1.40 7.30 33.95
N ALA A 7 -0.19 7.84 34.04
CA ALA A 7 0.31 8.77 33.05
C ALA A 7 0.44 8.03 31.71
N SER A 8 -0.40 8.38 30.74
CA SER A 8 0.01 8.47 29.33
C SER A 8 -1.06 9.23 28.53
N GLY A 9 -1.25 10.48 28.93
CA GLY A 9 -1.70 11.51 27.99
C GLY A 9 -0.54 11.83 27.07
N ALA A 10 -0.58 11.28 25.85
CA ALA A 10 0.22 11.81 24.76
C ALA A 10 -0.73 12.18 23.62
N PRO A 11 -1.00 13.46 23.36
CA PRO A 11 -1.37 13.88 22.02
C PRO A 11 -0.08 13.74 21.19
N ARG A 12 0.20 12.52 20.70
CA ARG A 12 1.28 12.29 19.75
C ARG A 12 0.87 12.94 18.43
N ASN A 13 1.15 14.23 18.33
CA ASN A 13 1.43 14.99 17.12
C ASN A 13 0.99 14.26 15.84
N SER A 14 -0.29 14.36 15.48
CA SER A 14 -0.86 13.82 14.24
C SER A 14 -0.34 14.52 12.97
N LEU A 15 0.61 15.44 13.10
CA LEU A 15 1.27 16.14 12.00
C LEU A 15 2.43 15.35 11.36
N LEU A 16 2.82 14.20 11.92
CA LEU A 16 3.87 13.33 11.36
C LEU A 16 3.34 11.91 11.08
N SER A 17 2.17 11.77 10.47
CA SER A 17 1.82 10.49 9.86
C SER A 17 2.85 10.21 8.75
N PRO A 18 3.57 9.08 8.77
CA PRO A 18 4.48 8.77 7.68
C PRO A 18 3.69 8.68 6.38
N LEU A 19 4.30 9.11 5.26
CA LEU A 19 3.72 8.95 3.94
C LEU A 19 3.34 7.49 3.72
N ARG A 20 2.11 7.26 3.28
CA ARG A 20 1.54 5.93 3.07
C ARG A 20 0.81 5.88 1.76
N LEU A 21 0.93 4.73 1.11
CA LEU A 21 0.12 4.39 -0.05
C LEU A 21 -1.30 4.11 0.45
N THR A 22 -2.28 4.89 0.00
CA THR A 22 -3.69 4.72 0.38
C THR A 22 -4.45 3.87 -0.62
N GLN A 23 -4.12 4.02 -1.91
CA GLN A 23 -4.81 3.35 -3.00
C GLN A 23 -3.96 3.33 -4.28
N ILE A 24 -4.04 2.24 -5.03
CA ILE A 24 -3.46 2.10 -6.36
C ILE A 24 -4.63 2.00 -7.35
N LYS A 25 -4.62 2.80 -8.41
CA LYS A 25 -5.52 2.65 -9.55
C LYS A 25 -4.71 2.22 -10.76
N LEU A 26 -5.03 1.05 -11.30
CA LEU A 26 -4.42 0.50 -12.50
C LEU A 26 -5.45 0.55 -13.63
N ALA A 27 -5.07 1.11 -14.77
CA ALA A 27 -5.87 1.10 -15.98
C ALA A 27 -4.94 0.92 -17.20
N GLY A 28 -5.30 0.04 -18.13
CA GLY A 28 -4.52 -0.21 -19.34
C GLY A 28 -3.13 -0.82 -19.10
N PHE A 29 -2.88 -1.45 -17.95
CA PHE A 29 -1.57 -2.04 -17.63
C PHE A 29 -1.55 -3.54 -17.89
N LYS A 30 -0.99 -3.94 -19.04
CA LYS A 30 -0.82 -5.35 -19.47
C LYS A 30 -2.15 -6.13 -19.42
N SER A 31 -2.33 -6.99 -18.42
CA SER A 31 -3.55 -7.80 -18.24
C SER A 31 -4.71 -7.05 -17.58
N PHE A 32 -4.48 -5.85 -17.03
CA PHE A 32 -5.52 -5.00 -16.45
C PHE A 32 -6.03 -4.01 -17.48
N VAL A 33 -6.84 -4.51 -18.42
CA VAL A 33 -7.55 -3.67 -19.40
C VAL A 33 -8.62 -2.83 -18.70
N ASP A 34 -9.34 -3.44 -17.77
CA ASP A 34 -10.35 -2.75 -16.97
C ASP A 34 -9.75 -1.98 -15.78
N PRO A 35 -10.25 -0.77 -15.49
CA PRO A 35 -9.77 0.04 -14.38
C PRO A 35 -10.01 -0.68 -13.05
N THR A 36 -8.92 -1.06 -12.40
CA THR A 36 -8.93 -1.79 -11.13
C THR A 36 -8.40 -0.89 -10.02
N THR A 37 -9.20 -0.70 -8.98
CA THR A 37 -8.82 0.08 -7.79
C THR A 37 -8.49 -0.86 -6.64
N ILE A 38 -7.26 -0.80 -6.15
CA ILE A 38 -6.75 -1.61 -5.04
C ILE A 38 -6.54 -0.68 -3.85
N ALA A 39 -7.35 -0.83 -2.80
CA ALA A 39 -7.20 -0.07 -1.57
C ALA A 39 -6.11 -0.71 -0.68
N THR A 40 -5.26 0.12 -0.07
CA THR A 40 -4.18 -0.32 0.83
C THR A 40 -4.33 0.33 2.21
N PRO A 41 -5.33 -0.07 3.01
CA PRO A 41 -5.64 0.60 4.29
C PRO A 41 -4.67 0.28 5.43
N GLY A 42 -3.87 -0.79 5.29
CA GLY A 42 -2.98 -1.31 6.34
C GLY A 42 -1.50 -1.00 6.10
N GLN A 43 -0.67 -1.30 7.11
CA GLN A 43 0.79 -1.25 6.97
C GLN A 43 1.36 -2.40 6.13
N LEU A 44 0.60 -3.49 6.03
CA LEU A 44 0.93 -4.68 5.26
C LEU A 44 -0.28 -5.06 4.43
N VAL A 45 -0.08 -5.25 3.13
CA VAL A 45 -1.12 -5.66 2.19
C VAL A 45 -0.61 -6.84 1.37
N GLY A 46 -1.36 -7.93 1.35
CA GLY A 46 -1.08 -9.10 0.52
C GLY A 46 -1.92 -9.08 -0.75
N ILE A 47 -1.30 -9.30 -1.90
CA ILE A 47 -1.99 -9.46 -3.19
C ILE A 47 -2.08 -10.96 -3.49
N VAL A 48 -3.30 -11.52 -3.48
CA VAL A 48 -3.57 -12.95 -3.72
C VAL A 48 -4.62 -13.13 -4.81
N GLY A 49 -4.65 -14.31 -5.42
CA GLY A 49 -5.52 -14.62 -6.56
C GLY A 49 -5.01 -15.79 -7.40
N PRO A 50 -5.81 -16.28 -8.37
CA PRO A 50 -5.46 -17.42 -9.21
C PRO A 50 -4.24 -17.16 -10.10
N ASN A 51 -3.60 -18.22 -10.58
CA ASN A 51 -2.47 -18.12 -11.52
C ASN A 51 -2.93 -17.41 -12.80
N GLY A 52 -2.16 -16.44 -13.27
CA GLY A 52 -2.49 -15.66 -14.47
C GLY A 52 -3.39 -14.43 -14.25
N CYS A 53 -3.90 -14.14 -13.04
CA CYS A 53 -4.74 -12.94 -12.80
C CYS A 53 -3.99 -11.59 -12.83
N GLY A 54 -2.68 -11.60 -13.11
CA GLY A 54 -1.89 -10.37 -13.23
C GLY A 54 -1.30 -9.83 -11.92
N LYS A 55 -1.28 -10.60 -10.83
CA LYS A 55 -0.71 -10.16 -9.52
C LYS A 55 0.70 -9.57 -9.64
N SER A 56 1.60 -10.24 -10.37
CA SER A 56 2.98 -9.74 -10.58
C SER A 56 2.99 -8.42 -11.36
N ASN A 57 2.07 -8.25 -12.32
CA ASN A 57 1.93 -7.01 -13.07
C ASN A 57 1.56 -5.81 -12.16
N VAL A 58 0.83 -6.03 -11.07
CA VAL A 58 0.53 -4.96 -10.10
C VAL A 58 1.81 -4.43 -9.46
N ILE A 59 2.70 -5.32 -9.04
CA ILE A 59 3.99 -4.95 -8.44
C ILE A 59 4.90 -4.32 -9.49
N ASP A 60 4.92 -4.84 -10.71
CA ASP A 60 5.69 -4.27 -11.82
C ASP A 60 5.22 -2.85 -12.18
N ALA A 61 3.91 -2.60 -12.17
CA ALA A 61 3.35 -1.26 -12.38
C ALA A 61 3.78 -0.28 -11.28
N VAL A 62 3.71 -0.70 -10.01
CA VAL A 62 4.13 0.13 -8.88
C VAL A 62 5.62 0.46 -8.97
N ARG A 63 6.47 -0.53 -9.24
CA ARG A 63 7.92 -0.31 -9.45
C ARG A 63 8.18 0.66 -10.60
N TRP A 64 7.47 0.50 -11.72
CA TRP A 64 7.60 1.37 -12.88
C TRP A 64 7.24 2.83 -12.56
N VAL A 65 6.15 3.08 -11.83
CA VAL A 65 5.73 4.44 -11.43
C VAL A 65 6.69 5.07 -10.42
N LEU A 66 7.31 4.26 -9.55
CA LEU A 66 8.29 4.74 -8.57
C LEU A 66 9.65 5.10 -9.19
N GLY A 67 9.83 4.94 -10.51
CA GLY A 67 11.05 5.34 -11.23
C GLY A 67 12.11 4.24 -11.34
N GLU A 68 11.85 3.02 -10.84
CA GLU A 68 12.67 1.85 -11.16
C GLU A 68 12.45 1.52 -12.65
N SER A 69 13.29 2.10 -13.51
CA SER A 69 13.09 2.15 -14.96
C SER A 69 13.29 0.79 -15.66
N LYS A 70 13.36 -0.33 -14.94
CA LYS A 70 13.43 -1.68 -15.51
C LYS A 70 12.71 -2.70 -14.64
N ALA A 71 11.61 -3.24 -15.16
CA ALA A 71 11.04 -4.52 -14.74
C ALA A 71 11.85 -5.72 -15.29
N SER A 72 13.17 -5.59 -15.35
CA SER A 72 14.08 -6.63 -15.83
C SER A 72 15.49 -6.39 -15.29
N ALA A 73 15.79 -7.06 -14.18
CA ALA A 73 17.08 -7.64 -13.82
C ALA A 73 16.79 -8.81 -12.87
#